data_AF-A0A7W9B4U1-F1
#
_entry.id   AF-A0A7W9B4U1-F1
#
_cell.length_a   1.000
_cell.length_b   1.000
_cell.length_c   1.000
_cell.angle_alpha   90.00
_cell.angle_beta   90.00
_cell.angle_gamma   90.00
#
_symmetry.space_group_name_H-M   'P 1'
#
loop_
_entity.id
_entity.type
_entity.pdbx_description
1 polymer ?
#
loop_
_entity_poly.entity_id
_entity_poly.type
_entity_poly.pdbx_seq_one_letter_code
_entity_poly.pdbx_strand_id
1 'polypeptide(L)' 'MSGDREAARHITRTWFEWEIDGLARKVILVVETDLAMQPDEQDYDALTLDMLRTEAIARSRASPGAIDRIRIVPVRY' A
#
# COMPACT_ATOMS: atom_id res chain seq x y z
N MET A 1 -3.97 -1.24 -18.51
CA MET A 1 -3.91 0.21 -18.79
C MET A 1 -5.05 0.99 -18.13
N SER A 2 -6.34 0.61 -18.25
CA SER A 2 -7.41 1.33 -17.53
C SER A 2 -7.48 0.98 -16.04
N GLY A 3 -7.21 -0.28 -15.69
CA GLY A 3 -7.25 -0.74 -14.29
C GLY A 3 -6.19 -0.11 -13.38
N ASP A 4 -4.96 0.09 -13.86
CA ASP A 4 -3.85 0.59 -13.02
C ASP A 4 -4.13 1.99 -12.46
N ARG A 5 -4.81 2.85 -13.25
CA ARG A 5 -5.26 4.18 -12.81
C ARG A 5 -6.39 4.13 -11.80
N GLU A 6 -7.22 3.11 -11.84
CA GLU A 6 -8.35 2.94 -10.92
C GLU A 6 -7.85 2.49 -9.55
N ALA A 7 -6.95 1.49 -9.51
CA ALA A 7 -6.28 1.09 -8.28
C ALA A 7 -5.46 2.24 -7.64
N ALA A 8 -4.80 3.07 -8.45
CA ALA A 8 -4.08 4.24 -7.95
C ALA A 8 -4.99 5.29 -7.28
N ARG A 9 -6.28 5.36 -7.63
CA ARG A 9 -7.26 6.26 -6.99
C ARG A 9 -7.64 5.82 -5.59
N HIS A 10 -7.56 4.52 -5.33
CA HIS A 10 -7.80 3.94 -4.01
C HIS A 10 -6.64 4.12 -3.04
N ILE A 11 -5.56 4.78 -3.45
CA ILE A 11 -4.48 5.21 -2.56
C ILE A 11 -4.83 6.59 -2.04
N THR A 12 -5.31 6.63 -0.80
CA THR A 12 -5.70 7.88 -0.12
C THR A 12 -4.46 8.67 0.29
N ARG A 13 -3.48 7.99 0.90
CA ARG A 13 -2.23 8.58 1.38
C ARG A 13 -1.07 7.60 1.32
N THR A 14 0.14 8.14 1.26
CA THR A 14 1.38 7.36 1.41
C THR A 14 2.38 8.10 2.29
N TRP A 15 3.05 7.38 3.18
CA TRP A 15 4.13 7.93 4.00
C TRP A 15 5.20 6.88 4.26
N PHE A 16 6.33 7.33 4.81
CA PHE A 16 7.42 6.45 5.21
C PHE A 16 7.46 6.33 6.73
N GLU A 17 7.48 5.11 7.22
CA GLU A 17 7.74 4.79 8.63
C GLU A 17 9.11 4.13 8.76
N TRP A 18 9.74 4.33 9.91
CA TRP A 18 10.98 3.66 10.23
C TRP A 18 10.72 2.69 11.38
N GLU A 19 11.07 1.42 11.19
CA GLU A 19 11.11 0.42 12.25
C GLU A 19 12.56 0.12 12.61
N ILE A 20 12.81 -0.08 13.90
CA ILE A 20 14.12 -0.51 14.41
C ILE A 20 13.96 -1.96 14.86
N ASP A 21 14.64 -2.86 14.17
CA ASP A 21 14.71 -4.29 14.51
C ASP A 21 16.12 -4.58 15.04
N GLY A 22 16.28 -4.51 16.36
CA GLY A 22 17.58 -4.54 17.02
C GLY A 22 18.45 -3.34 16.62
N LEU A 23 19.46 -3.59 15.79
CA LEU A 23 20.39 -2.57 15.26
C LEU A 23 20.09 -2.16 13.82
N ALA A 24 19.20 -2.88 13.14
CA ALA A 24 18.86 -2.60 11.75
C ALA A 24 17.68 -1.62 11.69
N ARG A 25 17.87 -0.53 10.95
CA ARG A 25 16.78 0.39 10.62
C ARG A 25 16.14 -0.05 9.31
N LYS A 26 14.82 -0.25 9.34
CA LYS A 26 14.00 -0.62 8.18
C LYS A 26 13.14 0.57 7.77
N VAL A 27 13.06 0.84 6.49
CA VAL A 27 12.16 1.82 5.89
C VAL A 27 10.93 1.09 5.36
N ILE A 28 9.76 1.55 5.81
CA ILE A 28 8.46 0.98 5.46
C ILE A 28 7.70 2.02 4.66
N LEU A 29 7.30 1.66 3.44
CA LEU A 29 6.32 2.44 2.69
C LEU A 29 4.93 2.04 3.17
N VAL A 30 4.23 2.96 3.82
CA VAL A 30 2.84 2.76 4.20
C VAL A 30 1.94 3.35 3.13
N VAL A 31 0.97 2.55 2.69
CA VAL A 31 -0.05 2.91 1.71
C VAL A 31 -1.41 2.79 2.39
N GLU A 32 -2.09 3.90 2.55
CA GLU A 32 -3.44 3.96 3.07
C GLU A 32 -4.44 3.85 1.93
N THR A 33 -5.47 3.04 2.13
CA THR A 33 -6.52 2.76 1.15
C THR A 33 -7.92 2.82 1.74
N ASP A 34 -8.89 3.18 0.92
CA ASP A 34 -10.32 3.14 1.23
C ASP A 34 -10.97 1.78 0.88
N LEU A 35 -10.21 0.82 0.34
CA LEU A 35 -10.71 -0.51 0.01
C LEU A 35 -10.95 -1.37 1.25
N ALA A 36 -12.02 -2.17 1.18
CA ALA A 36 -12.20 -3.33 2.04
C ALA A 36 -11.01 -4.30 1.88
N MET A 37 -10.40 -4.68 3.00
CA MET A 37 -9.18 -5.49 3.03
C MET A 37 -9.46 -6.96 3.34
N GLN A 38 -10.63 -7.28 3.88
CA GLN A 38 -11.02 -8.62 4.29
C GLN A 38 -12.20 -9.14 3.45
N PRO A 39 -12.25 -10.44 3.11
CA PRO A 39 -13.30 -11.01 2.27
C PRO A 39 -14.73 -10.89 2.80
N ASP A 40 -14.88 -10.72 4.11
CA ASP A 40 -16.15 -10.56 4.82
C ASP A 40 -16.61 -9.10 4.94
N GLU A 41 -15.78 -8.13 4.52
CA GLU A 41 -16.17 -6.73 4.45
C GLU A 41 -17.06 -6.46 3.23
N GLN A 42 -18.01 -5.56 3.40
CA GLN A 42 -18.83 -5.08 2.29
C GLN A 42 -17.94 -4.42 1.24
N ASP A 43 -18.25 -4.65 -0.05
CA ASP A 43 -17.49 -4.11 -1.18
C ASP A 43 -16.05 -4.65 -1.31
N TYR A 44 -15.75 -5.79 -0.67
CA TYR A 44 -14.50 -6.49 -0.91
C TYR A 44 -14.34 -6.90 -2.37
N ASP A 45 -13.30 -6.35 -3.01
CA ASP A 45 -12.90 -6.70 -4.36
C ASP A 45 -11.43 -7.15 -4.36
N ALA A 46 -11.24 -8.47 -4.44
CA ALA A 46 -9.92 -9.08 -4.48
C ALA A 46 -9.08 -8.62 -5.68
N LEU A 47 -9.71 -8.36 -6.83
CA LEU A 47 -9.00 -7.95 -8.05
C LEU A 47 -8.46 -6.53 -7.89
N THR A 48 -9.32 -5.62 -7.42
CA THR A 48 -8.92 -4.23 -7.17
C THR A 48 -7.86 -4.14 -6.07
N LEU A 49 -7.95 -4.97 -5.03
CA LEU A 49 -6.92 -5.06 -3.99
C LEU A 49 -5.59 -5.60 -4.51
N ASP A 50 -5.59 -6.57 -5.43
CA ASP A 50 -4.35 -7.07 -6.05
C ASP A 50 -3.69 -6.03 -6.97
N MET A 51 -4.51 -5.26 -7.69
CA MET A 51 -4.02 -4.14 -8.49
C MET A 51 -3.44 -3.03 -7.61
N LEU A 52 -4.05 -2.74 -6.46
CA LEU A 52 -3.49 -1.83 -5.46
C LEU A 52 -2.10 -2.29 -4.99
N ARG A 53 -1.92 -3.60 -4.75
CA ARG A 53 -0.60 -4.16 -4.36
C ARG A 53 0.44 -3.95 -5.45
N THR A 54 0.09 -4.20 -6.70
CA THR A 54 0.97 -3.98 -7.86
C THR A 54 1.42 -2.52 -7.93
N GLU A 55 0.48 -1.60 -7.73
CA GLU A 55 0.72 -0.16 -7.77
C GLU A 55 1.54 0.34 -6.57
N ALA A 56 1.36 -0.26 -5.39
CA ALA A 56 2.20 0.00 -4.22
C ALA A 56 3.66 -0.46 -4.45
N ILE A 57 3.86 -1.60 -5.10
CA ILE A 57 5.19 -2.08 -5.51
C ILE A 57 5.84 -1.13 -6.52
N ALA A 58 5.07 -0.62 -7.48
CA ALA A 58 5.56 0.36 -8.44
C ALA A 58 6.05 1.65 -7.74
N ARG A 59 5.28 2.18 -6.77
CA ARG A 59 5.69 3.33 -5.94
C ARG A 59 6.95 3.07 -5.12
N SER A 60 7.05 1.87 -4.54
CA SER A 60 8.25 1.48 -3.79
C SER A 60 9.50 1.52 -4.68
N ARG A 61 9.42 1.02 -5.92
CA ARG A 61 10.54 1.06 -6.88
C ARG A 61 10.91 2.47 -7.33
N ALA A 62 9.94 3.38 -7.36
CA ALA A 62 10.17 4.79 -7.71
C ALA A 62 10.71 5.63 -6.53
N SER A 63 10.76 5.07 -5.32
CA SER A 63 11.18 5.81 -4.12
C SER A 63 12.71 6.00 -4.11
N PRO A 64 13.21 7.15 -3.63
CA PRO A 64 14.64 7.50 -3.66
C PRO A 64 15.53 6.72 -2.66
N GLY A 65 14.99 5.70 -1.99
CA GLY A 65 15.71 4.87 -1.03
C GLY A 65 15.19 3.44 -1.01
N ALA A 66 16.00 2.52 -0.47
CA ALA A 66 15.58 1.14 -0.28
C ALA A 66 14.36 1.08 0.65
N ILE A 67 13.30 0.42 0.19
CA ILE A 67 12.11 0.13 0.97
C ILE A 67 12.18 -1.33 1.37
N ASP A 68 12.25 -1.61 2.66
CA ASP A 68 12.36 -2.95 3.20
C ASP A 68 11.01 -3.67 3.21
N ARG A 69 9.92 -2.92 3.37
CA ARG A 69 8.55 -3.46 3.49
C ARG A 69 7.53 -2.46 2.98
N ILE A 70 6.47 -2.98 2.37
CA ILE A 70 5.25 -2.22 2.07
C ILE A 70 4.18 -2.65 3.08
N ARG A 71 3.48 -1.69 3.69
CA ARG A 71 2.34 -1.94 4.57
C ARG A 71 1.11 -1.26 3.98
N ILE A 72 0.09 -2.04 3.66
CA ILE A 72 -1.21 -1.52 3.21
C ILE A 72 -2.12 -1.48 4.42
N VAL A 73 -2.75 -0.33 4.67
CA VAL A 73 -3.62 -0.09 5.82
C VAL A 73 -4.93 0.54 5.37
N PRO A 74 -6.05 0.29 6.07
CA PRO A 74 -7.32 0.90 5.72
C PRO A 74 -7.34 2.33 6.26
N VAL A 75 -8.12 3.20 5.64
CA VAL A 75 -8.45 4.49 6.22
C VAL A 75 -9.13 4.27 7.57
N ARG A 76 -8.63 4.95 8.61
CA ARG A 76 -9.28 4.97 9.92
C ARG A 76 -10.03 6.29 10.04
N TYR A 77 -11.36 6.24 10.04
CA TYR A 77 -12.24 7.37 10.35
C TYR A 77 -12.36 7.58 11.87
#